data_AF-A0A914TVY7-F1
#
_entry.id   AF-A0A914TVY7-F1
#
_cell.length_a   1.000
_cell.length_b   1.000
_cell.length_c   1.000
_cell.angle_alpha   90.00
_cell.angle_beta   90.00
_cell.angle_gamma   90.00
#
_symmetry.space_group_name_H-M   'P 1'
#
loop_
_entity.id
_entity.type
_entity.pdbx_description
1 polymer ?
#
loop_
_entity_poly.entity_id
_entity_poly.type
_entity_poly.pdbx_seq_one_letter_code
_entity_poly.pdbx_strand_id
1 'polypeptide(L)'
;MYQRSENPLGAMKIVEKFEKSDISSVIQYFLNVERVCNDYVENGANHITIPENEFYTNLSPFQVLSEPRKICPRTKLNWTDKFLVTSDVLQQGWCRSFLNYIDWVSHIPELHQLTIDDQIRLVMDRGTSCMDILAGYRAFQNNVHYVKGIPFSGGAYFPRDDSQNKLIDPGFNPMLKEYAISIYDEITIPAKELNLSSTEYALLRVITFLTPGRNFYFQMFNFILHF
;
A
#
# COMPACT_ATOMS: atom_id res chain seq x y z
N MET A 1 3.73 -28.69 -8.15
CA MET A 1 4.07 -27.43 -8.85
C MET A 1 2.76 -26.83 -9.37
N TYR A 2 2.22 -25.82 -8.70
CA TYR A 2 1.03 -25.12 -9.21
C TYR A 2 1.50 -24.09 -10.24
N GLN A 3 1.14 -24.28 -11.51
CA GLN A 3 1.15 -23.19 -12.49
C GLN A 3 0.19 -22.10 -11.98
N ARG A 4 0.72 -20.95 -11.56
CA ARG A 4 -0.09 -19.80 -11.11
C ARG A 4 -0.54 -19.01 -12.33
N SER A 5 -1.86 -18.82 -12.46
CA SER A 5 -2.59 -18.35 -13.65
C SER A 5 -2.31 -16.88 -14.04
N GLU A 6 -2.57 -16.57 -15.32
CA GLU A 6 -2.54 -15.24 -15.95
C GLU A 6 -3.54 -14.22 -15.35
N ASN A 7 -4.46 -14.65 -14.49
CA ASN A 7 -5.53 -13.80 -13.94
C ASN A 7 -5.02 -12.79 -12.88
N PRO A 8 -5.57 -11.57 -12.81
CA PRO A 8 -5.24 -10.61 -11.75
C PRO A 8 -5.65 -11.11 -10.35
N LEU A 9 -4.95 -10.66 -9.31
CA LEU A 9 -5.34 -10.89 -7.91
C LEU A 9 -6.75 -10.33 -7.68
N GLY A 10 -7.59 -11.11 -6.98
CA GLY A 10 -9.06 -10.94 -6.93
C GLY A 10 -9.80 -11.94 -7.82
N ALA A 11 -9.37 -12.14 -9.07
CA ALA A 11 -9.96 -13.15 -9.97
C ALA A 11 -9.55 -14.60 -9.61
N MET A 12 -8.46 -14.74 -8.87
CA MET A 12 -7.90 -16.04 -8.48
C MET A 12 -8.60 -16.71 -7.27
N LYS A 13 -9.61 -16.07 -6.65
CA LYS A 13 -10.33 -16.59 -5.44
C LYS A 13 -9.36 -17.19 -4.40
N ILE A 14 -8.27 -16.47 -4.11
CA ILE A 14 -7.15 -17.01 -3.29
C ILE A 14 -7.54 -17.07 -1.81
N VAL A 15 -8.35 -16.13 -1.36
CA VAL A 15 -8.91 -16.14 0.00
C VAL A 15 -10.29 -16.79 -0.06
N GLU A 16 -10.50 -17.78 0.80
CA GLU A 16 -11.79 -18.47 0.93
C GLU A 16 -12.91 -17.48 1.28
N LYS A 17 -14.14 -17.78 0.87
CA LYS A 17 -15.29 -16.96 1.24
C LYS A 17 -15.51 -17.04 2.75
N PHE A 18 -16.05 -15.97 3.33
CA PHE A 18 -16.43 -15.93 4.73
C PHE A 18 -17.94 -16.04 4.92
N GLU A 19 -18.34 -16.49 6.11
CA GLU A 19 -19.74 -16.48 6.53
C GLU A 19 -20.09 -15.13 7.15
N LYS A 20 -21.01 -14.39 6.52
CA LYS A 20 -21.37 -13.03 6.94
C LYS A 20 -21.96 -12.94 8.36
N SER A 21 -22.60 -14.02 8.82
CA SER A 21 -23.19 -14.10 10.17
C SER A 21 -22.17 -14.47 11.25
N ASP A 22 -20.96 -14.91 10.88
CA ASP A 22 -19.90 -15.24 11.82
C ASP A 22 -18.80 -14.17 11.77
N ILE A 23 -18.75 -13.34 12.83
CA ILE A 23 -17.76 -12.27 12.99
C ILE A 23 -16.33 -12.82 12.93
N SER A 24 -16.09 -14.02 13.47
CA SER A 24 -14.75 -14.63 13.46
C SER A 24 -14.32 -14.97 12.05
N SER A 25 -15.24 -15.49 11.23
CA SER A 25 -15.02 -15.75 9.80
C SER A 25 -14.68 -14.47 9.04
N VAL A 26 -15.40 -13.37 9.30
CA VAL A 26 -15.13 -12.05 8.68
C VAL A 26 -13.75 -11.52 9.05
N ILE A 27 -13.37 -11.58 10.33
CA ILE A 27 -12.06 -11.14 10.81
C ILE A 27 -10.95 -11.96 10.16
N GLN A 28 -11.10 -13.29 10.18
CA GLN A 28 -10.10 -14.20 9.62
C GLN A 28 -9.92 -13.98 8.11
N TYR A 29 -11.00 -13.65 7.41
CA TYR A 29 -10.95 -13.27 6.00
C TYR A 29 -10.05 -12.07 5.77
N PHE A 30 -10.29 -10.94 6.44
CA PHE A 30 -9.49 -9.72 6.19
C PHE A 30 -8.04 -9.88 6.65
N LEU A 31 -7.77 -10.60 7.74
CA LEU A 31 -6.40 -10.98 8.12
C LEU A 31 -5.70 -11.79 7.02
N ASN A 32 -6.42 -12.72 6.38
CA ASN A 32 -5.89 -13.50 5.27
C ASN A 32 -5.67 -12.65 4.01
N VAL A 33 -6.55 -11.70 3.71
CA VAL A 33 -6.38 -10.74 2.60
C VAL A 33 -5.10 -9.92 2.79
N GLU A 34 -4.87 -9.36 3.97
CA GLU A 34 -3.66 -8.61 4.31
C GLU A 34 -2.40 -9.45 4.06
N ARG A 35 -2.38 -10.69 4.55
CA ARG A 35 -1.26 -11.60 4.39
C ARG A 35 -1.03 -11.98 2.91
N VAL A 36 -2.09 -12.39 2.21
CA VAL A 36 -1.99 -12.84 0.82
C VAL A 36 -1.50 -11.72 -0.09
N CYS A 37 -2.06 -10.51 0.02
CA CYS A 37 -1.66 -9.40 -0.84
C CYS A 37 -0.20 -8.98 -0.58
N ASN A 38 0.26 -9.06 0.68
CA ASN A 38 1.63 -8.74 1.03
C ASN A 38 2.65 -9.79 0.53
N ASP A 39 2.27 -11.07 0.56
CA ASP A 39 3.17 -12.19 0.29
C ASP A 39 3.07 -12.72 -1.16
N TYR A 40 2.10 -12.24 -1.94
CA TYR A 40 1.96 -12.67 -3.32
C TYR A 40 3.07 -12.07 -4.20
N VAL A 41 3.73 -12.96 -4.94
CA VAL A 41 4.82 -12.63 -5.84
C VAL A 41 4.60 -13.38 -7.15
N GLU A 42 4.81 -12.71 -8.26
CA GLU A 42 4.83 -13.33 -9.58
C GLU A 42 6.14 -14.10 -9.76
N ASN A 43 6.08 -15.27 -10.43
CA ASN A 43 7.22 -16.18 -10.51
C ASN A 43 8.49 -15.47 -11.03
N GLY A 44 9.59 -15.55 -10.27
CA GLY A 44 10.87 -14.97 -10.64
C GLY A 44 11.01 -13.46 -10.41
N ALA A 45 9.95 -12.76 -10.02
CA ALA A 45 9.98 -11.33 -9.76
C ALA A 45 10.63 -11.01 -8.41
N ASN A 46 11.79 -10.35 -8.43
CA ASN A 46 12.44 -9.80 -7.24
C ASN A 46 12.53 -8.27 -7.39
N HIS A 47 12.21 -7.56 -6.31
CA HIS A 47 12.23 -6.10 -6.25
C HIS A 47 13.58 -5.47 -6.66
N ILE A 48 14.67 -6.23 -6.62
CA ILE A 48 16.03 -5.79 -6.99
C ILE A 48 16.29 -5.93 -8.49
N THR A 49 15.62 -6.85 -9.18
CA THR A 49 15.98 -7.27 -10.54
C THR A 49 15.03 -6.77 -11.62
N ILE A 50 13.96 -6.05 -11.24
CA ILE A 50 12.98 -5.53 -12.20
C ILE A 50 13.53 -4.25 -12.84
N PRO A 51 13.61 -4.20 -14.18
CA PRO A 51 13.96 -2.99 -14.91
C PRO A 51 12.99 -1.81 -14.65
N GLU A 52 13.50 -0.57 -14.65
CA GLU A 52 12.69 0.64 -14.45
C GLU A 52 11.58 0.82 -15.48
N ASN A 53 11.77 0.35 -16.71
CA ASN A 53 10.77 0.41 -17.78
C ASN A 53 9.60 -0.58 -17.61
N GLU A 54 9.56 -1.33 -16.50
CA GLU A 54 8.42 -2.17 -16.13
C GLU A 54 7.47 -1.48 -15.13
N PHE A 55 7.68 -0.18 -14.84
CA PHE A 55 6.83 0.62 -13.95
C PHE A 55 6.07 1.70 -14.74
N TYR A 56 4.73 1.66 -14.70
CA TYR A 56 3.86 2.53 -15.47
C TYR A 56 2.92 3.33 -14.57
N THR A 57 3.05 4.66 -14.61
CA THR A 57 2.22 5.62 -13.86
C THR A 57 1.12 6.25 -14.73
N ASN A 58 1.28 6.25 -16.05
CA ASN A 58 0.35 6.87 -16.99
C ASN A 58 -0.72 5.88 -17.50
N LEU A 59 -1.51 5.35 -16.57
CA LEU A 59 -2.65 4.48 -16.87
C LEU A 59 -3.96 5.17 -16.52
N SER A 60 -5.01 4.95 -17.31
CA SER A 60 -6.33 5.43 -16.91
C SER A 60 -6.82 4.67 -15.67
N PRO A 61 -7.68 5.28 -14.83
CA PRO A 61 -8.23 4.58 -13.67
C PRO A 61 -8.94 3.28 -14.02
N PHE A 62 -9.58 3.22 -15.18
CA PHE A 62 -10.19 1.99 -15.69
C PHE A 62 -9.14 0.91 -15.99
N GLN A 63 -8.01 1.27 -16.61
CA GLN A 63 -6.92 0.33 -16.90
C GLN A 63 -6.27 -0.18 -15.61
N VAL A 64 -6.12 0.67 -14.60
CA VAL A 64 -5.61 0.28 -13.27
C VAL A 64 -6.46 -0.83 -12.65
N LEU A 65 -7.79 -0.74 -12.75
CA LEU A 65 -8.70 -1.74 -12.17
C LEU A 65 -8.84 -3.01 -13.03
N SER A 66 -8.91 -2.84 -14.36
CA SER A 66 -9.14 -3.97 -15.28
C SER A 66 -7.86 -4.77 -15.56
N GLU A 67 -6.69 -4.11 -15.54
CA GLU A 67 -5.41 -4.69 -15.91
C GLU A 67 -4.28 -4.25 -14.94
N PRO A 68 -4.40 -4.49 -13.62
CA PRO A 68 -3.45 -3.98 -12.62
C PRO A 68 -1.99 -4.40 -12.84
N ARG A 69 -1.76 -5.52 -13.54
CA ARG A 69 -0.42 -6.00 -13.94
C ARG A 69 0.33 -5.02 -14.85
N LYS A 70 -0.36 -4.10 -15.51
CA LYS A 70 0.26 -3.06 -16.32
C LYS A 70 1.02 -2.03 -15.48
N ILE A 71 0.72 -1.90 -14.18
CA ILE A 71 1.39 -0.95 -13.29
C ILE A 71 2.83 -1.39 -13.06
N CYS A 72 3.02 -2.61 -12.57
CA CYS A 72 4.32 -3.26 -12.42
C CYS A 72 4.13 -4.77 -12.14
N PRO A 73 5.20 -5.58 -12.18
CA PRO A 73 5.14 -6.95 -11.67
C PRO A 73 4.96 -6.99 -10.15
N ARG A 74 4.32 -8.04 -9.65
CA ARG A 74 4.16 -8.25 -8.20
C ARG A 74 5.44 -8.81 -7.60
N THR A 75 6.10 -8.01 -6.77
CA THR A 75 7.29 -8.40 -6.04
C THR A 75 7.04 -8.52 -4.55
N LYS A 76 7.90 -9.28 -3.86
CA LYS A 76 7.91 -9.31 -2.40
C LYS A 76 8.05 -7.89 -1.84
N LEU A 77 7.06 -7.45 -1.06
CA LEU A 77 7.14 -6.17 -0.36
C LEU A 77 8.12 -6.30 0.80
N ASN A 78 9.16 -5.47 0.76
CA ASN A 78 10.13 -5.35 1.83
C ASN A 78 9.84 -4.06 2.60
N TRP A 79 9.31 -4.20 3.81
CA TRP A 79 8.98 -3.08 4.71
C TRP A 79 10.10 -2.73 5.70
N THR A 80 11.32 -3.22 5.47
CA THR A 80 12.48 -2.84 6.30
C THR A 80 12.93 -1.41 5.97
N ASP A 81 13.46 -0.66 6.93
CA ASP A 81 13.95 0.72 6.77
C ASP A 81 15.47 0.75 6.49
N LYS A 82 15.88 0.04 5.42
CA LYS A 82 17.31 -0.21 5.13
C LYS A 82 18.03 1.00 4.56
N PHE A 83 17.41 1.73 3.65
CA PHE A 83 18.04 2.84 2.94
C PHE A 83 17.06 4.00 2.72
N LEU A 84 17.60 5.22 2.62
CA LEU A 84 16.78 6.41 2.37
C LEU A 84 16.18 6.36 0.97
N VAL A 85 14.94 6.83 0.85
CA VAL A 85 14.29 6.99 -0.45
C VAL A 85 15.11 7.92 -1.36
N THR A 86 15.20 7.55 -2.63
CA THR A 86 15.79 8.35 -3.72
C THR A 86 14.72 8.60 -4.80
N SER A 87 14.97 9.52 -5.73
CA SER A 87 14.08 9.78 -6.87
C SER A 87 13.75 8.50 -7.64
N ASP A 88 14.78 7.71 -7.95
CA ASP A 88 14.66 6.50 -8.78
C ASP A 88 13.82 5.42 -8.08
N VAL A 89 13.94 5.33 -6.77
CA VAL A 89 13.20 4.34 -5.96
C VAL A 89 11.79 4.82 -5.63
N LEU A 90 11.53 6.14 -5.64
CA LEU A 90 10.22 6.70 -5.29
C LEU A 90 9.12 6.17 -6.21
N GLN A 91 9.32 6.27 -7.53
CA GLN A 91 8.34 5.79 -8.52
C GLN A 91 8.12 4.29 -8.44
N GLN A 92 9.20 3.50 -8.37
CA GLN A 92 9.11 2.04 -8.27
C GLN A 92 8.40 1.62 -6.99
N GLY A 93 8.77 2.25 -5.88
CA GLY A 93 8.18 1.95 -4.59
C GLY A 93 6.70 2.34 -4.52
N TRP A 94 6.32 3.43 -5.20
CA TRP A 94 4.93 3.85 -5.30
C TRP A 94 4.12 2.86 -6.12
N CYS A 95 4.58 2.49 -7.31
CA CYS A 95 3.89 1.52 -8.18
C CYS A 95 3.63 0.19 -7.48
N ARG A 96 4.61 -0.30 -6.71
CA ARG A 96 4.47 -1.55 -5.92
C ARG A 96 3.47 -1.42 -4.79
N SER A 97 3.54 -0.32 -4.03
CA SER A 97 2.58 -0.05 -2.94
C SER A 97 1.16 0.12 -3.48
N PHE A 98 1.03 0.82 -4.61
CA PHE A 98 -0.25 1.04 -5.27
C PHE A 98 -0.82 -0.25 -5.84
N LEU A 99 -0.02 -1.07 -6.53
CA LEU A 99 -0.46 -2.39 -6.99
C LEU A 99 -0.89 -3.30 -5.83
N ASN A 100 -0.15 -3.31 -4.72
CA ASN A 100 -0.57 -4.03 -3.52
C ASN A 100 -1.91 -3.53 -2.98
N TYR A 101 -2.15 -2.21 -3.01
CA TYR A 101 -3.44 -1.63 -2.66
C TYR A 101 -4.54 -2.06 -3.64
N ILE A 102 -4.30 -2.06 -4.96
CA ILE A 102 -5.27 -2.53 -5.95
C ILE A 102 -5.61 -4.02 -5.73
N ASP A 103 -4.61 -4.85 -5.45
CA ASP A 103 -4.82 -6.25 -5.10
C ASP A 103 -5.64 -6.40 -3.82
N TRP A 104 -5.40 -5.57 -2.82
CA TRP A 104 -6.15 -5.57 -1.56
C TRP A 104 -7.61 -5.17 -1.77
N VAL A 105 -7.91 -4.07 -2.47
CA VAL A 105 -9.30 -3.63 -2.71
C VAL A 105 -10.09 -4.63 -3.55
N SER A 106 -9.42 -5.40 -4.42
CA SER A 106 -10.06 -6.46 -5.20
C SER A 106 -10.67 -7.58 -4.34
N HIS A 107 -10.32 -7.65 -3.06
CA HIS A 107 -10.90 -8.59 -2.09
C HIS A 107 -12.04 -7.98 -1.25
N ILE A 108 -12.44 -6.71 -1.49
CA ILE A 108 -13.59 -6.10 -0.81
C ILE A 108 -14.88 -6.50 -1.55
N PRO A 109 -15.75 -7.36 -0.99
CA PRO A 109 -16.93 -7.87 -1.71
C PRO A 109 -17.94 -6.77 -2.10
N GLU A 110 -18.04 -5.73 -1.29
CA GLU A 110 -18.93 -4.58 -1.52
C GLU A 110 -18.49 -3.75 -2.72
N LEU A 111 -17.19 -3.67 -3.01
CA LEU A 111 -16.67 -2.95 -4.18
C LEU A 111 -17.23 -3.52 -5.48
N HIS A 112 -17.31 -4.85 -5.59
CA HIS A 112 -17.81 -5.55 -6.78
C HIS A 112 -19.31 -5.40 -7.02
N GLN A 113 -20.04 -4.80 -6.08
CA GLN A 113 -21.48 -4.51 -6.20
C GLN A 113 -21.74 -3.11 -6.76
N LEU A 114 -20.70 -2.27 -6.87
CA LEU A 114 -20.79 -0.90 -7.36
C LEU A 114 -20.67 -0.85 -8.89
N THR A 115 -21.14 0.26 -9.48
CA THR A 115 -20.86 0.57 -10.88
C THR A 115 -19.36 0.78 -11.10
N ILE A 116 -18.87 0.60 -12.33
CA ILE A 116 -17.44 0.81 -12.61
C ILE A 116 -16.97 2.22 -12.26
N ASP A 117 -17.82 3.24 -12.46
CA ASP A 117 -17.49 4.63 -12.14
C ASP A 117 -17.37 4.85 -10.63
N ASP A 118 -18.27 4.27 -9.85
CA ASP A 118 -18.21 4.32 -8.39
C ASP A 118 -17.02 3.51 -7.83
N GLN A 119 -16.69 2.37 -8.44
CA GLN A 119 -15.49 1.61 -8.10
C GLN A 119 -14.23 2.44 -8.32
N ILE A 120 -14.11 3.06 -9.50
CA ILE A 120 -12.98 3.94 -9.84
C ILE A 120 -12.88 5.07 -8.82
N ARG A 121 -13.99 5.75 -8.54
CA ARG A 121 -14.02 6.86 -7.59
C ARG A 121 -13.57 6.42 -6.20
N LEU A 122 -14.16 5.36 -5.66
CA LEU A 122 -13.83 4.87 -4.33
C LEU A 122 -12.38 4.42 -4.22
N VAL A 123 -11.87 3.67 -5.21
CA VAL A 123 -10.48 3.19 -5.19
C VAL A 123 -9.48 4.35 -5.29
N MET A 124 -9.74 5.33 -6.16
CA MET A 124 -8.82 6.45 -6.33
C MET A 124 -8.88 7.43 -5.14
N ASP A 125 -10.07 7.75 -4.64
CA ASP A 125 -10.24 8.70 -3.52
C ASP A 125 -9.67 8.16 -2.18
N ARG A 126 -9.57 6.84 -2.03
CA ARG A 126 -9.16 6.20 -0.76
C ARG A 126 -7.75 5.61 -0.79
N GLY A 127 -7.10 5.55 -1.96
CA GLY A 127 -5.80 4.94 -2.15
C GLY A 127 -4.75 5.42 -1.16
N THR A 128 -4.52 6.74 -1.08
CA THR A 128 -3.53 7.33 -0.18
C THR A 128 -3.79 6.95 1.28
N SER A 129 -5.00 7.17 1.80
CA SER A 129 -5.33 6.85 3.19
C SER A 129 -5.13 5.36 3.53
N CYS A 130 -5.55 4.46 2.63
CA CYS A 130 -5.38 3.01 2.84
C CYS A 130 -3.92 2.56 2.77
N MET A 131 -3.08 3.22 1.96
CA MET A 131 -1.63 2.98 1.90
C MET A 131 -0.91 3.56 3.10
N ASP A 132 -1.32 4.74 3.58
CA ASP A 132 -0.72 5.40 4.73
C ASP A 132 -0.95 4.60 6.02
N ILE A 133 -2.15 4.03 6.21
CA ILE A 133 -2.43 3.12 7.34
C ILE A 133 -1.52 1.89 7.30
N LEU A 134 -1.31 1.31 6.11
CA LEU A 134 -0.39 0.20 5.93
C LEU A 134 1.04 0.62 6.31
N ALA A 135 1.54 1.74 5.76
CA ALA A 135 2.90 2.22 6.04
C ALA A 135 3.10 2.54 7.54
N GLY A 136 2.15 3.24 8.16
CA GLY A 136 2.18 3.59 9.58
C GLY A 136 2.08 2.39 10.51
N TYR A 137 1.26 1.39 10.16
CA TYR A 137 1.19 0.12 10.90
C TYR A 137 2.48 -0.68 10.76
N ARG A 138 3.08 -0.74 9.56
CA ARG A 138 4.40 -1.38 9.37
C ARG A 138 5.49 -0.68 10.14
N ALA A 139 5.47 0.66 10.20
CA ALA A 139 6.38 1.42 11.05
C ALA A 139 6.22 1.01 12.52
N PHE A 140 4.99 0.89 13.02
CA PHE A 140 4.69 0.42 14.37
C PHE A 140 5.22 -1.01 14.63
N GLN A 141 4.95 -1.95 13.71
CA GLN A 141 5.43 -3.33 13.83
C GLN A 141 6.96 -3.43 13.82
N ASN A 142 7.64 -2.58 13.04
CA ASN A 142 9.10 -2.50 13.03
C ASN A 142 9.65 -1.78 14.28
N ASN A 143 8.85 -0.94 14.95
CA ASN A 143 9.22 -0.07 16.07
C ASN A 143 9.45 -0.78 17.42
N VAL A 144 9.63 -2.10 17.44
CA VAL A 144 10.12 -2.81 18.63
C VAL A 144 11.59 -2.43 18.92
N HIS A 145 12.35 -1.93 17.93
CA HIS A 145 13.82 -1.77 18.10
C HIS A 145 14.49 -0.46 17.66
N TYR A 146 13.81 0.50 17.00
CA TYR A 146 14.23 1.85 16.55
C TYR A 146 13.75 2.02 15.11
N VAL A 147 13.11 3.14 14.76
CA VAL A 147 12.79 3.44 13.36
C VAL A 147 13.32 4.80 12.97
N LYS A 148 13.96 4.87 11.79
CA LYS A 148 14.53 6.09 11.20
C LYS A 148 13.49 6.97 10.47
N GLY A 149 12.31 6.43 10.19
CA GLY A 149 11.21 7.14 9.53
C GLY A 149 9.96 6.31 9.22
N ILE A 150 9.37 6.45 8.03
CA ILE A 150 8.22 5.64 7.58
C ILE A 150 8.69 4.65 6.51
N PRO A 151 8.51 3.33 6.68
CA PRO A 151 8.96 2.34 5.72
C PRO A 151 8.17 2.47 4.42
N PHE A 152 8.89 2.28 3.32
CA PHE A 152 8.38 2.31 1.97
C PHE A 152 8.79 1.02 1.25
N SER A 153 8.05 0.64 0.21
CA SER A 153 8.25 -0.66 -0.41
C SER A 153 9.67 -0.83 -0.99
N GLY A 154 10.20 -2.05 -0.96
CA GLY A 154 11.53 -2.37 -1.46
C GLY A 154 12.69 -2.12 -0.48
N GLY A 155 12.39 -1.72 0.77
CA GLY A 155 13.40 -1.48 1.80
C GLY A 155 13.79 -0.01 1.98
N ALA A 156 13.15 0.88 1.22
CA ALA A 156 13.31 2.32 1.35
C ALA A 156 12.56 2.84 2.59
N TYR A 157 12.88 4.04 3.06
CA TYR A 157 12.06 4.76 4.03
C TYR A 157 12.10 6.27 3.82
N PHE A 158 11.03 6.94 4.22
CA PHE A 158 10.94 8.39 4.30
C PHE A 158 11.47 8.85 5.65
N PRO A 159 12.49 9.72 5.71
CA PRO A 159 13.11 10.14 6.97
C PRO A 159 12.23 11.10 7.75
N ARG A 160 12.36 11.06 9.08
CA ARG A 160 11.81 12.10 9.97
C ARG A 160 12.89 13.04 10.50
N ASP A 161 14.12 12.56 10.57
CA ASP A 161 15.25 13.30 11.11
C ASP A 161 15.81 14.31 10.10
N ASP A 162 16.12 15.51 10.59
CA ASP A 162 16.65 16.62 9.78
C ASP A 162 18.00 16.33 9.13
N SER A 163 18.87 15.56 9.79
CA SER A 163 20.18 15.21 9.23
C SER A 163 20.04 14.23 8.07
N GLN A 164 19.11 13.28 8.17
CA GLN A 164 18.82 12.34 7.09
C GLN A 164 18.06 13.00 5.94
N ASN A 165 17.15 13.91 6.25
CA ASN A 165 16.37 14.60 5.23
C ASN A 165 17.26 15.39 4.27
N LYS A 166 18.34 16.01 4.79
CA LYS A 166 19.37 16.70 3.98
C LYS A 166 20.08 15.81 2.95
N LEU A 167 19.98 14.49 3.07
CA LEU A 167 20.57 13.54 2.13
C LEU A 167 19.62 13.19 0.97
N ILE A 168 18.34 13.57 1.06
CA ILE A 168 17.36 13.43 -0.03
C ILE A 168 17.56 14.58 -1.01
N ASP A 169 17.30 14.29 -2.28
CA ASP A 169 17.22 15.29 -3.35
C ASP A 169 16.41 16.53 -2.86
N PRO A 170 16.99 17.75 -2.95
CA PRO A 170 16.38 18.98 -2.47
C PRO A 170 14.96 19.25 -2.98
N GLY A 171 14.61 18.77 -4.18
CA GLY A 171 13.28 18.91 -4.76
C GLY A 171 12.18 18.16 -4.00
N PHE A 172 12.54 17.14 -3.23
CA PHE A 172 11.60 16.25 -2.52
C PHE A 172 11.67 16.40 -1.00
N ASN A 173 12.83 16.85 -0.51
CA ASN A 173 13.23 16.85 0.89
C ASN A 173 12.19 17.46 1.88
N PRO A 174 11.63 18.67 1.67
CA PRO A 174 10.63 19.21 2.61
C PRO A 174 9.34 18.36 2.66
N MET A 175 8.83 17.96 1.49
CA MET A 175 7.57 17.24 1.36
C MET A 175 7.65 15.84 1.98
N LEU A 176 8.71 15.09 1.70
CA LEU A 176 8.84 13.71 2.17
C LEU A 176 9.00 13.63 3.69
N LYS A 177 9.65 14.63 4.31
CA LYS A 177 9.71 14.73 5.77
C LYS A 177 8.36 15.07 6.38
N GLU A 178 7.64 16.06 5.84
CA GLU A 178 6.31 16.42 6.34
C GLU A 178 5.34 15.22 6.24
N TYR A 179 5.39 14.50 5.12
CA TYR A 179 4.64 13.24 4.95
C TYR A 179 5.02 12.19 6.00
N ALA A 180 6.32 11.96 6.22
CA ALA A 180 6.78 10.99 7.21
C ALA A 180 6.38 11.37 8.65
N ILE A 181 6.36 12.67 8.98
CA ILE A 181 5.91 13.17 10.28
C ILE A 181 4.40 12.96 10.43
N SER A 182 3.59 13.33 9.43
CA SER A 182 2.13 13.18 9.49
C SER A 182 1.72 11.73 9.73
N ILE A 183 2.24 10.78 8.95
CA ILE A 183 1.91 9.36 9.16
C ILE A 183 2.34 8.89 10.55
N TYR A 184 3.52 9.32 11.01
CA TYR A 184 4.00 8.88 12.30
C TYR A 184 3.10 9.37 13.44
N ASP A 185 2.72 10.64 13.40
CA ASP A 185 1.94 11.29 14.45
C ASP A 185 0.46 10.88 14.41
N GLU A 186 -0.11 10.68 13.21
CA GLU A 186 -1.53 10.34 13.04
C GLU A 186 -1.80 8.83 13.13
N ILE A 187 -0.82 7.97 12.84
CA ILE A 187 -1.02 6.52 12.71
C ILE A 187 -0.06 5.73 13.60
N THR A 188 1.25 5.94 13.46
CA THR A 188 2.24 5.09 14.14
C THR A 188 2.26 5.29 15.67
N ILE A 189 2.21 6.53 16.17
CA ILE A 189 2.13 6.81 17.61
C ILE A 189 0.83 6.26 18.20
N PRO A 190 -0.36 6.59 17.65
CA PRO A 190 -1.61 6.04 18.18
C PRO A 190 -1.65 4.51 18.15
N ALA A 191 -1.16 3.88 17.08
CA ALA A 191 -1.08 2.42 17.00
C ALA A 191 -0.21 1.83 18.11
N LYS A 192 0.89 2.50 18.47
CA LYS A 192 1.75 2.09 19.58
C LYS A 192 1.08 2.29 20.95
N GLU A 193 0.51 3.45 21.17
CA GLU A 193 -0.14 3.81 22.45
C GLU A 193 -1.34 2.91 22.75
N LEU A 194 -2.09 2.53 21.73
CA LEU A 194 -3.25 1.65 21.83
C LEU A 194 -2.90 0.16 21.75
N ASN A 195 -1.63 -0.18 21.49
CA ASN A 195 -1.17 -1.55 21.22
C ASN A 195 -2.03 -2.24 20.14
N LEU A 196 -2.16 -1.57 18.98
CA LEU A 196 -3.06 -1.95 17.91
C LEU A 196 -2.79 -3.38 17.42
N SER A 197 -3.79 -4.25 17.55
CA SER A 197 -3.73 -5.62 17.08
C SER A 197 -3.79 -5.71 15.55
N SER A 198 -3.36 -6.83 14.98
CA SER A 198 -3.53 -7.10 13.55
C SER A 198 -4.99 -7.11 13.11
N THR A 199 -5.90 -7.55 13.98
CA THR A 199 -7.35 -7.53 13.74
C THR A 199 -7.86 -6.10 13.63
N GLU A 200 -7.55 -5.25 14.60
CA GLU A 200 -8.00 -3.84 14.59
C GLU A 200 -7.41 -3.09 13.39
N TYR A 201 -6.14 -3.32 13.06
CA TYR A 201 -5.51 -2.79 11.85
C TYR A 201 -6.25 -3.20 10.57
N ALA A 202 -6.54 -4.50 10.39
CA ALA A 202 -7.18 -5.00 9.19
C ALA A 202 -8.59 -4.40 9.03
N LEU A 203 -9.35 -4.33 10.12
CA LEU A 203 -10.67 -3.71 10.14
C LEU A 203 -10.60 -2.19 9.92
N LEU A 204 -9.63 -1.50 10.51
CA LEU A 204 -9.42 -0.06 10.33
C LEU A 204 -9.18 0.30 8.86
N ARG A 205 -8.38 -0.49 8.12
CA ARG A 205 -8.19 -0.27 6.68
C ARG A 205 -9.49 -0.46 5.89
N VAL A 206 -10.27 -1.50 6.20
CA VAL A 206 -11.57 -1.74 5.55
C VAL A 206 -12.55 -0.60 5.83
N ILE A 207 -12.67 -0.19 7.09
CA ILE A 207 -13.53 0.95 7.49
C ILE A 207 -13.07 2.22 6.79
N THR A 208 -11.76 2.48 6.74
CA THR A 208 -11.20 3.65 6.06
C THR A 208 -11.53 3.64 4.58
N PHE A 209 -11.45 2.48 3.92
CA PHE A 209 -11.80 2.33 2.52
C PHE A 209 -13.30 2.60 2.27
N LEU A 210 -14.19 2.04 3.09
CA LEU A 210 -15.64 2.16 2.91
C LEU A 210 -16.23 3.47 3.45
N THR A 211 -15.46 4.24 4.23
CA THR A 211 -15.90 5.53 4.75
C THR A 211 -15.60 6.65 3.75
N PRO A 212 -16.60 7.49 3.40
CA PRO A 212 -16.37 8.68 2.59
C PRO A 212 -15.33 9.58 3.26
N GLY A 213 -14.19 9.78 2.59
CA GLY A 213 -13.14 10.66 3.09
C GLY A 213 -13.34 12.10 2.66
N ARG A 214 -12.83 13.05 3.46
CA ARG A 214 -12.34 14.32 2.91
C ARG A 214 -10.96 14.04 2.33
N ASN A 215 -10.70 14.51 1.12
CA ASN A 215 -9.42 14.41 0.42
C ASN A 215 -8.29 15.04 1.26
N PHE A 216 -7.65 14.28 2.14
CA PHE A 216 -6.62 14.86 3.01
C PHE A 216 -5.22 14.90 2.39
N TYR A 217 -4.92 14.08 1.38
CA TYR A 217 -3.58 14.10 0.76
C TYR A 217 -3.64 13.78 -0.74
N PHE A 218 -4.12 14.75 -1.54
CA PHE A 218 -4.07 14.72 -3.01
C PHE A 218 -2.71 15.19 -3.58
N GLN A 219 -1.84 15.77 -2.75
CA GLN A 219 -0.61 16.43 -3.21
C GLN A 219 0.49 15.44 -3.60
N MET A 220 0.69 14.35 -2.83
CA MET A 220 1.73 13.35 -3.17
C MET A 220 1.36 12.52 -4.41
N PHE A 221 0.07 12.23 -4.62
CA PHE A 221 -0.44 11.51 -5.80
C PHE A 221 -0.25 12.33 -7.08
N ASN A 222 -0.67 13.60 -7.08
CA ASN A 222 -0.46 14.49 -8.24
C ASN A 222 1.02 14.73 -8.54
N PHE A 223 1.85 14.75 -7.50
CA PHE A 223 3.28 14.97 -7.64
C PHE A 223 4.01 13.74 -8.23
N ILE A 224 3.73 12.52 -7.75
CA ILE A 224 4.34 11.29 -8.31
C ILE A 224 3.90 11.04 -9.76
N LEU A 225 2.70 11.47 -10.15
CA LEU A 225 2.20 11.34 -11.52
C LEU A 225 2.76 12.38 -12.51
N HIS A 226 3.54 13.36 -12.06
CA HIS A 226 4.13 14.41 -12.91
C HIS A 226 5.64 14.21 -13.14
N PHE A 227 6.17 13.06 -12.73
CA PHE A 227 7.51 12.55 -13.04
C PHE A 227 7.39 11.16 -13.68
#